data_AF-A0A3D0UTL8-F1
#
_entry.id   AF-A0A3D0UTL8-F1
#
_cell.length_a   1.000
_cell.length_b   1.000
_cell.length_c   1.000
_cell.angle_alpha   90.00
_cell.angle_beta   90.00
_cell.angle_gamma   90.00
#
_symmetry.space_group_name_H-M   'P 1'
#
loop_
_entity.id
_entity.type
_entity.pdbx_description
1 polymer ?
#
loop_
_entity_poly.entity_id
_entity_poly.type
_entity_poly.pdbx_seq_one_letter_code
_entity_poly.pdbx_strand_id
1 'polypeptide(L)'
;MFLRQKMIGSFILDFYCSKLLLAIEIDGNSHIGKEAYDRERDERMRHQGITTVRFTNEEVINDLEKIKKEIKEIINNRKEIPSLDKGRAREGFVVRDQ
;
A
#
# COMPACT_ATOMS: atom_id res chain seq x y z
N MET A 1 8.51 -4.52 -8.54
CA MET A 1 8.36 -3.23 -9.21
C MET A 1 7.15 -2.55 -8.60
N PHE A 2 7.25 -1.27 -8.28
CA PHE A 2 6.13 -0.48 -7.78
C PHE A 2 5.43 0.20 -8.96
N LEU A 3 4.10 0.14 -8.97
CA LEU A 3 3.24 0.95 -9.83
C LEU A 3 2.95 2.25 -9.13
N ARG A 4 2.93 3.37 -9.87
CA ARG A 4 2.54 4.68 -9.33
C ARG A 4 1.04 4.91 -9.52
N GLN A 5 0.42 5.61 -8.57
CA GLN A 5 -0.99 6.05 -8.64
C GLN A 5 -1.95 4.92 -9.03
N LYS A 6 -1.82 3.77 -8.34
CA LYS A 6 -2.60 2.58 -8.66
C LYS A 6 -3.99 2.69 -8.04
N MET A 7 -5.02 2.62 -8.88
CA MET A 7 -6.40 2.44 -8.43
C MET A 7 -6.65 1.02 -7.92
N ILE A 8 -7.22 0.92 -6.72
CA ILE A 8 -7.72 -0.32 -6.11
C ILE A 8 -9.07 -0.01 -5.44
N GLY A 9 -10.14 -0.60 -5.99
CA GLY A 9 -11.51 -0.23 -5.60
C GLY A 9 -11.75 1.26 -5.85
N SER A 10 -12.16 1.98 -4.81
CA SER A 10 -12.42 3.42 -4.86
C SER A 10 -11.23 4.28 -4.43
N PHE A 11 -10.04 3.69 -4.22
CA PHE A 11 -8.87 4.39 -3.68
C PHE A 11 -7.71 4.42 -4.67
N ILE A 12 -6.95 5.51 -4.65
CA ILE A 12 -5.71 5.67 -5.41
C ILE A 12 -4.55 5.55 -4.42
N LEU A 13 -3.65 4.61 -4.67
CA LEU A 13 -2.42 4.40 -3.90
C LEU A 13 -1.24 5.06 -4.62
N ASP A 14 -0.42 5.84 -3.93
CA ASP A 14 0.71 6.55 -4.56
C ASP A 14 1.71 5.57 -5.17
N PHE A 15 2.04 4.50 -4.44
CA PHE A 15 2.87 3.41 -4.91
C PHE A 15 2.32 2.05 -4.47
N TYR A 16 2.31 1.07 -5.37
CA TYR A 16 1.81 -0.27 -5.08
C TYR A 16 2.67 -1.39 -5.69
N CYS A 17 2.96 -2.43 -4.90
CA CYS A 17 3.65 -3.64 -5.34
C CYS A 17 2.76 -4.87 -5.14
N SER A 18 2.19 -5.39 -6.23
CA SER A 18 1.31 -6.58 -6.19
C SER A 18 2.00 -7.84 -5.66
N LYS A 19 3.30 -8.02 -5.96
CA LYS A 19 4.07 -9.17 -5.48
C LYS A 19 4.22 -9.22 -3.96
N LEU A 20 4.12 -8.07 -3.29
CA LEU A 20 4.29 -7.96 -1.84
C LEU A 20 2.99 -7.57 -1.12
N LEU A 21 1.91 -7.34 -1.88
CA LEU A 21 0.67 -6.72 -1.40
C LEU A 21 0.97 -5.51 -0.50
N LEU A 22 1.83 -4.62 -1.00
CA LEU A 22 2.35 -3.47 -0.25
C LEU A 22 2.00 -2.18 -0.98
N ALA A 23 1.29 -1.30 -0.28
CA ALA A 23 1.02 0.07 -0.66
C ALA A 23 1.92 1.02 0.15
N ILE A 24 2.47 2.03 -0.51
CA ILE A 24 3.18 3.14 0.12
C ILE A 24 2.46 4.42 -0.27
N GLU A 25 2.12 5.22 0.73
CA GLU A 25 1.40 6.49 0.59
C GLU A 25 2.24 7.61 1.18
N ILE A 26 2.25 8.76 0.51
CA ILE A 26 2.90 9.97 0.99
C ILE A 26 1.80 10.93 1.40
N ASP A 27 1.69 11.13 2.70
CA ASP A 27 0.60 11.86 3.32
C ASP A 27 0.91 13.35 3.42
N GLY A 28 0.05 14.16 2.80
CA GLY A 28 0.07 15.61 2.93
C GLY A 28 -1.00 16.04 3.91
N ASN A 29 -0.72 15.90 5.21
CA ASN A 29 -1.45 16.45 6.36
C ASN A 29 -2.79 17.15 6.01
N SER A 30 -3.85 16.38 5.81
CA SER A 30 -5.22 16.93 5.78
C SER A 30 -6.24 15.87 6.17
N HIS A 31 -6.18 15.46 7.44
CA HIS A 31 -7.04 14.43 8.06
C HIS A 31 -8.18 14.97 8.92
N ILE A 32 -8.32 16.29 9.05
CA ILE A 32 -9.41 16.86 9.85
C ILE A 32 -10.74 16.54 9.17
N GLY A 33 -11.56 15.69 9.81
CA GLY A 33 -12.88 15.29 9.33
C GLY A 33 -12.91 14.09 8.38
N LYS A 34 -11.79 13.39 8.13
CA LYS A 34 -11.73 12.21 7.24
C LYS A 34 -11.46 10.87 7.92
N GLU A 35 -11.36 10.85 9.26
CA GLU A 35 -11.01 9.66 10.05
C GLU A 35 -11.85 8.42 9.72
N ALA A 36 -13.17 8.59 9.51
CA ALA A 36 -14.05 7.47 9.16
C ALA A 36 -13.76 6.92 7.75
N TYR A 37 -13.45 7.80 6.79
CA TYR A 37 -13.08 7.43 5.43
C TYR A 37 -11.73 6.71 5.40
N ASP A 38 -10.73 7.21 6.14
CA ASP A 38 -9.42 6.57 6.22
C ASP A 38 -9.49 5.21 6.93
N ARG A 39 -10.33 5.09 7.96
CA ARG A 39 -10.60 3.79 8.60
C ARG A 39 -11.23 2.80 7.63
N GLU A 40 -12.27 3.20 6.89
CA GLU A 40 -12.90 2.33 5.89
C GLU A 40 -11.89 1.92 4.81
N ARG A 41 -11.07 2.85 4.34
CA ARG A 41 -10.00 2.60 3.39
C ARG A 41 -9.02 1.55 3.91
N ASP A 42 -8.51 1.73 5.12
CA ASP A 42 -7.53 0.83 5.73
C ASP A 42 -8.11 -0.57 5.95
N GLU A 43 -9.37 -0.64 6.38
CA GLU A 43 -10.08 -1.91 6.50
C GLU A 43 -10.24 -2.60 5.15
N ARG A 44 -10.66 -1.89 4.09
CA ARG A 44 -10.80 -2.48 2.74
C ARG A 44 -9.47 -2.98 2.19
N MET A 45 -8.39 -2.24 2.36
CA MET A 45 -7.05 -2.68 1.94
C MET A 45 -6.61 -3.92 2.71
N ARG A 46 -6.80 -3.92 4.03
CA ARG A 46 -6.47 -5.07 4.89
C ARG A 46 -7.25 -6.33 4.50
N HIS A 47 -8.54 -6.22 4.16
CA HIS A 47 -9.33 -7.37 3.69
C HIS A 47 -8.82 -7.94 2.35
N GLN A 48 -8.17 -7.13 1.53
CA GLN A 48 -7.50 -7.57 0.30
C GLN A 48 -6.09 -8.12 0.54
N GLY A 49 -5.65 -8.20 1.81
CA GLY A 49 -4.29 -8.61 2.18
C GLY A 49 -3.24 -7.53 1.90
N ILE A 50 -3.68 -6.32 1.52
CA ILE A 50 -2.79 -5.20 1.23
C ILE A 50 -2.42 -4.53 2.53
N THR A 51 -1.13 -4.33 2.74
CA THR A 51 -0.62 -3.48 3.82
C THR A 51 -0.26 -2.12 3.28
N THR A 52 -0.74 -1.09 3.94
CA THR A 52 -0.43 0.31 3.63
C THR A 52 0.57 0.84 4.64
N VAL A 53 1.63 1.48 4.14
CA VAL A 53 2.62 2.21 4.94
C VAL A 53 2.56 3.67 4.50
N ARG A 54 2.42 4.57 5.46
CA ARG A 54 2.31 6.02 5.23
C ARG A 54 3.55 6.73 5.73
N PHE A 55 4.06 7.66 4.93
CA PHE A 55 5.10 8.61 5.32
C PHE A 55 4.57 10.01 5.13
N THR A 56 4.83 10.90 6.05
CA THR A 56 4.50 12.32 5.88
C THR A 56 5.40 12.96 4.83
N ASN A 57 4.93 14.04 4.20
CA ASN A 57 5.77 14.87 3.33
C ASN A 57 7.05 15.32 4.04
N GLU A 58 6.94 15.74 5.30
CA GLU A 58 8.08 16.17 6.10
C GLU A 58 9.11 15.05 6.29
N GLU A 59 8.68 13.82 6.57
CA GLU A 59 9.61 12.68 6.70
C GLU A 59 10.35 12.38 5.40
N VAL A 60 9.64 12.40 4.27
CA VAL A 60 10.24 12.14 2.95
C VAL A 60 11.25 13.22 2.58
N ILE A 61 10.95 14.48 2.87
CA ILE A 61 11.82 15.62 2.57
C ILE A 61 13.04 15.64 3.49
N ASN A 62 12.86 15.34 4.78
CA ASN A 62 13.91 15.51 5.79
C ASN A 62 14.88 14.33 5.86
N ASP A 63 14.44 13.09 5.62
CA ASP A 63 15.31 11.92 5.75
C ASP A 63 14.92 10.77 4.81
N LEU A 64 15.20 10.94 3.52
CA LEU A 64 14.92 9.93 2.51
C LEU A 64 15.70 8.62 2.72
N GLU A 65 16.88 8.66 3.35
CA GLU A 65 17.67 7.44 3.60
C GLU A 65 17.03 6.58 4.70
N LYS A 66 16.49 7.20 5.76
CA LYS A 66 15.65 6.49 6.73
C LYS A 66 14.46 5.83 6.05
N ILE A 67 13.72 6.55 5.19
CA ILE A 67 12.57 6.00 4.46
C ILE A 67 12.98 4.79 3.60
N LYS A 68 14.08 4.88 2.86
CA LYS A 68 14.60 3.76 2.06
C LYS A 68 14.95 2.56 2.91
N LYS A 69 15.56 2.78 4.08
CA LYS A 69 15.93 1.69 5.01
C LYS A 69 14.67 0.99 5.53
N GLU A 70 13.69 1.75 5.98
CA GLU A 70 12.43 1.21 6.49
C GLU A 70 11.67 0.40 5.42
N ILE A 71 11.56 0.93 4.20
CA ILE A 71 10.95 0.21 3.07
C ILE A 71 11.71 -1.11 2.78
N LYS A 72 13.05 -1.10 2.84
CA LYS A 72 13.85 -2.33 2.65
C LYS A 72 13.58 -3.37 3.74
N GLU A 73 13.49 -2.96 5.00
CA GLU A 73 13.18 -3.85 6.12
C GLU A 73 11.79 -4.47 5.97
N ILE A 74 10.78 -3.67 5.64
CA ILE A 74 9.42 -4.16 5.35
C ILE A 74 9.42 -5.18 4.21
N ILE A 75 10.15 -4.90 3.12
CA ILE A 75 10.26 -5.81 1.98
C ILE A 75 10.93 -7.13 2.38
N ASN A 76 11.99 -7.09 3.18
CA ASN A 76 12.71 -8.29 3.61
C ASN A 76 11.83 -9.18 4.49
N ASN A 77 11.17 -8.59 5.50
CA ASN A 77 10.26 -9.32 6.39
C ASN A 77 9.09 -9.99 5.63
N ARG A 78 8.65 -9.39 4.51
CA ARG A 78 7.61 -9.99 3.66
C ARG A 78 8.11 -11.12 2.76
N LYS A 79 9.38 -11.11 2.36
CA LYS A 79 9.97 -12.20 1.57
C LYS A 79 10.25 -13.44 2.43
N GLU A 80 10.45 -13.26 3.72
CA GLU A 80 10.68 -14.35 4.67
C GLU A 80 9.40 -15.13 5.02
N ILE A 81 8.21 -14.60 4.66
CA ILE A 81 6.97 -15.37 4.69
C ILE A 81 7.00 -16.32 3.49
N PRO A 82 7.04 -17.66 3.69
CA PRO A 82 7.07 -18.62 2.60
C PRO A 82 5.90 -18.35 1.67
N SER A 83 6.20 -18.22 0.38
CA SER A 83 5.28 -17.89 -0.71
C SER A 83 3.86 -18.37 -0.42
N LEU A 84 2.95 -17.41 -0.23
CA LEU A 84 1.52 -17.65 -0.23
C LEU A 84 1.22 -18.59 -1.41
N ASP A 85 0.77 -19.81 -1.10
CA ASP A 85 0.47 -20.84 -2.06
C ASP A 85 -0.26 -20.23 -3.26
N LYS A 86 0.25 -20.50 -4.47
CA LYS A 86 -0.25 -19.97 -5.74
C LYS A 86 -1.69 -20.44 -6.06
N GLY A 87 -2.36 -21.11 -5.12
CA GLY A 87 -3.72 -21.65 -5.21
C GLY A 87 -4.87 -20.72 -4.81
N ARG A 88 -4.64 -19.46 -4.39
CA ARG A 88 -5.73 -18.47 -4.25
C ARG A 88 -5.65 -17.39 -5.32
N ALA A 89 -5.86 -17.81 -6.57
CA ALA A 89 -6.67 -17.02 -7.47
C ALA A 89 -8.07 -16.93 -6.85
N ARG A 90 -8.31 -15.91 -6.01
CA ARG A 90 -9.68 -15.57 -5.62
C ARG A 90 -10.20 -14.60 -6.67
N GLU A 91 -11.02 -15.17 -7.53
CA GLU A 91 -11.99 -14.53 -8.42
C GLU A 91 -12.39 -13.13 -7.93
N GLY A 92 -12.34 -12.16 -8.84
CA GLY A 92 -12.83 -10.80 -8.55
C GLY A 92 -11.88 -9.66 -8.88
N PHE A 93 -11.06 -9.77 -9.94
CA PHE A 93 -10.50 -8.57 -10.58
C PHE A 93 -10.84 -8.62 -12.07
N VAL A 94 -12.11 -8.36 -12.38
CA VAL A 94 -12.49 -7.93 -13.72
C VAL A 94 -11.89 -6.54 -13.89
N VAL A 95 -10.72 -6.47 -14.53
CA VAL A 95 -10.22 -5.22 -15.08
C VAL A 95 -11.23 -4.84 -16.16
N ARG A 96 -12.12 -3.88 -15.86
CA ARG A 96 -12.86 -3.19 -16.92
C ARG A 96 -11.90 -2.16 -17.49
N ASP A 97 -11.36 -2.47 -18.66
CA ASP A 97 -10.80 -1.47 -19.55
C ASP A 97 -11.95 -0.53 -19.98
N GLN A 98 -11.81 0.75 -19.66
CA GLN A 98 -12.34 1.88 -20.42
C GLN A 98 -11.34 3.03 -20.33
#